data_AF-A0A507C3K5-F1
#
_entry.id   AF-A0A507C3K5-F1
#
_cell.length_a   1.000
_cell.length_b   1.000
_cell.length_c   1.000
_cell.angle_alpha   90.00
_cell.angle_beta   90.00
_cell.angle_gamma   90.00
#
_symmetry.space_group_name_H-M   'P 1'
#
loop_
_entity.id
_entity.type
_entity.pdbx_description
1 polymer ?
#
loop_
_entity_poly.entity_id
_entity_poly.type
_entity_poly.pdbx_seq_one_letter_code
_entity_poly.pdbx_strand_id
1 'polypeptide(L)'
;MKDAQGVARGTCLQCKGCMEFARKSEGNQCDDCGCSVTRHETIKGELPPPFAHLSVVDQALLGKGHNKFAFVAWWVFYSILAWASITAVITMYTMSGAHKTKAHMQFVNDTDSTIIHKICCMGYSLGMIFSFFSYIGSSNPERKSLSISLFGIKFIAFSSYVLQYNKLTPAVMMPTGVPWLTSRSMEWMFCTPCLMWVYRQVTCAYDPMHNSLFLDVAMVVTGWLGAVMKEPFCTWMDTTSCFVYLPVIDHLMDMFQRAIERKTECKMDKRSLKIAQNAVWAAWWGFTLIYYLQKDKFVDFATGEALYVCCDMIAKVVFTFVVLTATQEAA
;
A
#
# COMPACT_ATOMS: atom_id res chain seq x y z
N MET A 1 -37.63 0.58 -6.82
CA MET A 1 -38.30 0.99 -8.07
C MET A 1 -38.50 2.50 -8.03
N LYS A 2 -38.40 3.22 -9.15
CA LYS A 2 -38.71 4.66 -9.18
C LYS A 2 -40.16 4.85 -9.61
N ASP A 3 -40.87 5.80 -9.01
CA ASP A 3 -42.21 6.19 -9.48
C ASP A 3 -42.13 7.08 -10.74
N ALA A 4 -43.27 7.44 -11.32
CA ALA A 4 -43.36 8.33 -12.48
C ALA A 4 -42.75 9.73 -12.24
N GLN A 5 -42.49 10.08 -10.98
CA GLN A 5 -41.81 11.30 -10.55
C GLN A 5 -40.31 11.09 -10.27
N GLY A 6 -39.78 9.89 -10.53
CA GLY A 6 -38.37 9.53 -10.36
C GLY A 6 -37.97 9.16 -8.93
N VAL A 7 -38.92 9.07 -7.98
CA VAL A 7 -38.65 8.84 -6.55
C VAL A 7 -38.53 7.35 -6.26
N ALA A 8 -37.45 6.94 -5.59
CA ALA A 8 -37.24 5.55 -5.21
C ALA A 8 -38.21 5.11 -4.10
N ARG A 9 -39.01 4.08 -4.39
CA ARG A 9 -39.92 3.42 -3.45
C ARG A 9 -39.53 1.95 -3.23
N GLY A 10 -39.83 1.46 -2.03
CA GLY A 10 -39.60 0.08 -1.63
C GLY A 10 -40.45 -0.93 -2.40
N THR A 11 -40.02 -2.19 -2.39
CA THR A 11 -40.72 -3.32 -3.01
C THR A 11 -42.08 -3.57 -2.36
N CYS A 12 -43.07 -3.97 -3.15
CA CYS A 12 -44.40 -4.32 -2.63
C CYS A 12 -44.30 -5.60 -1.81
N LEU A 13 -44.78 -5.57 -0.56
CA LEU A 13 -44.83 -6.76 0.30
C LEU A 13 -45.82 -7.83 -0.21
N GLN A 14 -46.79 -7.45 -1.05
CA GLN A 14 -47.78 -8.38 -1.62
C GLN A 14 -47.50 -8.79 -3.08
N CYS A 15 -46.53 -8.17 -3.78
CA CYS A 15 -46.24 -8.48 -5.17
C CYS A 15 -44.74 -8.73 -5.37
N LYS A 16 -44.37 -10.00 -5.56
CA LYS A 16 -43.00 -10.43 -5.88
C LYS A 16 -42.61 -10.22 -7.36
N GLY A 17 -43.45 -9.59 -8.19
CA GLY A 17 -43.28 -9.63 -9.65
C GLY A 17 -43.52 -8.34 -10.45
N CYS A 18 -43.81 -7.19 -9.85
CA CYS A 18 -44.01 -5.96 -10.63
C CYS A 18 -42.66 -5.32 -11.01
N MET A 19 -42.43 -5.12 -12.31
CA MET A 19 -41.18 -4.54 -12.81
C MET A 19 -41.13 -3.01 -12.72
N GLU A 20 -42.27 -2.32 -12.78
CA GLU A 20 -42.36 -0.86 -12.71
C GLU A 20 -43.54 -0.39 -11.84
N PHE A 21 -43.37 0.76 -11.18
CA PHE A 21 -44.44 1.39 -10.39
C PHE A 21 -45.28 2.26 -11.32
N ALA A 22 -46.40 1.73 -11.82
CA ALA A 22 -47.42 2.49 -12.52
C ALA A 22 -48.64 2.65 -11.58
N ARG A 23 -48.98 3.88 -11.23
CA ARG A 23 -50.20 4.20 -10.47
C ARG A 23 -51.32 4.43 -11.47
N LYS A 24 -52.47 3.74 -11.30
CA LYS A 24 -53.69 4.06 -12.06
C LYS A 24 -54.00 5.55 -11.94
N SER A 25 -54.24 6.20 -13.08
CA SER A 25 -54.61 7.62 -13.15
C SER A 25 -55.82 7.97 -12.27
N GLU A 26 -56.69 6.99 -12.00
CA GLU A 26 -57.95 7.18 -11.26
C GLU A 26 -58.05 6.33 -9.97
N GLY A 27 -56.93 6.08 -9.27
CA GLY A 27 -57.03 5.38 -7.98
C GLY A 27 -55.76 5.24 -7.13
N ASN A 28 -55.93 4.61 -5.98
CA ASN A 28 -54.85 4.17 -5.10
C ASN A 28 -54.50 2.70 -5.36
N GLN A 29 -54.55 2.25 -6.62
CA GLN A 29 -54.26 0.89 -7.03
C GLN A 29 -53.10 0.85 -8.02
N CYS A 30 -52.26 -0.19 -7.92
CA CYS A 30 -51.19 -0.45 -8.89
C CYS A 30 -51.83 -0.82 -10.25
N ASP A 31 -51.29 -0.30 -11.35
CA ASP A 31 -51.80 -0.58 -12.70
C ASP A 31 -51.66 -2.06 -13.09
N ASP A 32 -50.52 -2.67 -12.75
CA ASP A 32 -50.21 -4.05 -13.12
C ASP A 32 -50.98 -5.09 -12.30
N CYS A 33 -51.10 -4.88 -10.98
CA CYS A 33 -51.59 -5.91 -10.06
C CYS A 33 -52.81 -5.52 -9.23
N GLY A 34 -53.32 -4.29 -9.36
CA GLY A 34 -54.56 -3.86 -8.70
C GLY A 34 -54.51 -3.75 -7.16
N CYS A 35 -53.35 -3.96 -6.53
CA CYS A 35 -53.22 -3.90 -5.07
C CYS A 35 -53.32 -2.46 -4.55
N SER A 36 -53.83 -2.26 -3.33
CA SER A 36 -53.93 -0.94 -2.70
C SER A 36 -52.55 -0.37 -2.35
N VAL A 37 -52.21 0.78 -2.95
CA VAL A 37 -50.89 1.43 -2.95
C VAL A 37 -50.63 2.23 -1.67
N THR A 38 -51.61 2.34 -0.76
CA THR A 38 -51.49 3.09 0.51
C THR A 38 -50.44 2.54 1.48
N ARG A 39 -49.80 1.40 1.17
CA ARG A 39 -48.82 0.72 2.05
C ARG A 39 -47.35 0.92 1.68
N HIS A 40 -47.03 1.67 0.63
CA HIS A 40 -45.63 1.96 0.33
C HIS A 40 -45.19 3.20 1.08
N GLU A 41 -44.55 3.00 2.22
CA GLU A 41 -43.73 4.04 2.83
C GLU A 41 -42.81 4.58 1.73
N THR A 42 -42.90 5.88 1.46
CA THR A 42 -41.80 6.59 0.83
C THR A 42 -40.59 6.20 1.64
N ILE A 43 -39.54 5.70 0.98
CA ILE A 43 -38.24 5.62 1.62
C ILE A 43 -37.92 7.09 1.90
N LYS A 44 -38.32 7.58 3.08
CA LYS A 44 -37.87 8.84 3.64
C LYS A 44 -36.38 8.59 3.87
N GLY A 45 -35.62 8.73 2.79
CA GLY A 45 -34.20 8.95 2.84
C GLY A 45 -34.00 10.33 3.45
N GLU A 46 -34.30 10.45 4.74
CA GLU A 46 -33.27 11.02 5.60
C GLU A 46 -32.07 10.10 5.36
N LEU A 47 -31.20 10.50 4.43
CA LEU A 47 -29.81 10.11 4.53
C LEU A 47 -29.46 10.30 6.01
N PRO A 48 -29.00 9.26 6.72
CA PRO A 48 -28.55 9.45 8.08
C PRO A 48 -27.65 10.69 8.09
N PRO A 49 -27.73 11.53 9.15
CA PRO A 49 -27.05 12.82 9.18
C PRO A 49 -25.62 12.64 8.66
N PRO A 50 -25.09 13.62 7.91
CA PRO A 50 -23.83 13.46 7.20
C PRO A 50 -22.84 12.84 8.17
N PHE A 51 -22.10 11.83 7.70
CA PHE A 51 -21.08 11.05 8.43
C PHE A 51 -19.96 11.91 9.05
N ALA A 52 -20.17 13.22 9.22
CA ALA A 52 -19.32 14.25 9.80
C ALA A 52 -18.86 13.98 11.24
N HIS A 53 -19.45 13.01 11.95
CA HIS A 53 -19.03 12.66 13.32
C HIS A 53 -18.52 11.23 13.48
N LEU A 54 -18.50 10.43 12.42
CA LEU A 54 -17.93 9.08 12.48
C LEU A 54 -16.43 9.16 12.20
N SER A 55 -15.63 8.49 13.03
CA SER A 55 -14.19 8.39 12.77
C SER A 55 -13.97 7.74 11.40
N VAL A 56 -12.84 8.03 10.75
CA VAL A 56 -12.46 7.40 9.48
C VAL A 56 -12.52 5.86 9.57
N VAL A 57 -12.29 5.31 10.76
CA VAL A 57 -12.39 3.88 11.08
C VAL A 57 -13.85 3.39 11.05
N ASP A 58 -14.78 4.13 11.62
CA ASP A 58 -16.20 3.75 11.64
C ASP A 58 -16.84 3.86 10.25
N GLN A 59 -16.44 4.85 9.46
CA GLN A 59 -16.86 4.97 8.06
C GLN A 59 -16.35 3.79 7.20
N ALA A 60 -15.16 3.27 7.51
CA ALA A 60 -14.60 2.08 6.87
C ALA A 60 -15.36 0.79 7.26
N LEU A 61 -15.77 0.68 8.53
CA LEU A 61 -16.48 -0.51 9.05
C LEU A 61 -17.95 -0.55 8.63
N LEU A 62 -18.63 0.59 8.56
CA LEU A 62 -20.02 0.70 8.11
C LEU A 62 -20.16 0.58 6.58
N GLY A 63 -19.08 0.86 5.83
CA GLY A 63 -19.02 0.78 4.37
C GLY A 63 -18.74 -0.62 3.81
N LYS A 64 -19.00 -1.70 4.57
CA LYS A 64 -18.64 -3.10 4.26
C LYS A 64 -19.11 -3.64 2.89
N GLY A 65 -19.95 -2.93 2.15
CA GLY A 65 -20.34 -3.26 0.78
C GLY A 65 -19.83 -2.32 -0.33
N HIS A 66 -19.42 -1.08 -0.02
CA HIS A 66 -19.30 -0.03 -1.04
C HIS A 66 -18.00 0.78 -1.04
N ASN A 67 -17.19 0.76 0.01
CA ASN A 67 -16.00 1.61 0.07
C ASN A 67 -14.69 0.80 -0.03
N LYS A 68 -14.46 0.21 -1.21
CA LYS A 68 -13.24 -0.57 -1.55
C LYS A 68 -11.94 0.18 -1.23
N PHE A 69 -12.01 1.51 -1.21
CA PHE A 69 -10.90 2.40 -0.91
C PHE A 69 -10.56 2.49 0.58
N ALA A 70 -11.54 2.36 1.47
CA ALA A 70 -11.30 2.42 2.92
C ALA A 70 -10.45 1.23 3.42
N PHE A 71 -10.55 0.09 2.74
CA PHE A 71 -9.80 -1.12 3.08
C PHE A 71 -8.27 -0.94 2.99
N VAL A 72 -7.77 -0.25 1.95
CA VAL A 72 -6.32 -0.04 1.79
C VAL A 72 -5.77 0.85 2.91
N ALA A 73 -6.47 1.95 3.22
CA ALA A 73 -6.10 2.83 4.32
C ALA A 73 -6.11 2.10 5.68
N TRP A 74 -7.10 1.23 5.89
CA TRP A 74 -7.19 0.36 7.07
C TRP A 74 -5.99 -0.59 7.14
N TRP A 75 -5.67 -1.30 6.07
CA TRP A 75 -4.52 -2.20 6.00
C TRP A 75 -3.20 -1.48 6.33
N VAL A 76 -3.00 -0.28 5.76
CA VAL A 76 -1.83 0.57 6.06
C VAL A 76 -1.79 0.94 7.54
N PHE A 77 -2.93 1.31 8.14
CA PHE A 77 -3.00 1.63 9.56
C PHE A 77 -2.58 0.45 10.45
N TYR A 78 -3.09 -0.76 10.21
CA TYR A 78 -2.66 -1.93 10.98
C TYR A 78 -1.19 -2.29 10.72
N SER A 79 -0.71 -2.08 9.50
CA SER A 79 0.70 -2.28 9.16
C SER A 79 1.59 -1.31 9.95
N ILE A 80 1.18 -0.05 10.12
CA ILE A 80 1.89 0.91 10.99
C ILE A 80 1.91 0.42 12.44
N LEU A 81 0.77 -0.02 12.98
CA LEU A 81 0.71 -0.48 14.37
C LEU A 81 1.59 -1.73 14.61
N ALA A 82 1.52 -2.71 13.72
CA ALA A 82 2.31 -3.93 13.80
C ALA A 82 3.81 -3.63 13.64
N TRP A 83 4.17 -2.85 12.61
CA TRP A 83 5.54 -2.40 12.38
C TRP A 83 6.08 -1.63 13.59
N ALA A 84 5.33 -0.65 14.12
CA ALA A 84 5.75 0.18 15.24
C ALA A 84 5.97 -0.68 16.50
N SER A 85 5.08 -1.64 16.76
CA SER A 85 5.19 -2.54 17.92
C SER A 85 6.45 -3.40 17.87
N ILE A 86 6.71 -4.05 16.73
CA ILE A 86 7.90 -4.91 16.57
C ILE A 86 9.17 -4.06 16.57
N THR A 87 9.15 -2.93 15.85
CA THR A 87 10.30 -2.03 15.74
C THR A 87 10.64 -1.40 17.09
N ALA A 88 9.65 -1.06 17.92
CA ALA A 88 9.89 -0.57 19.28
C ALA A 88 10.62 -1.63 20.13
N VAL A 89 10.22 -2.90 20.06
CA VAL A 89 10.90 -4.00 20.76
C VAL A 89 12.34 -4.15 20.30
N ILE A 90 12.57 -4.14 18.97
CA ILE A 90 13.93 -4.21 18.39
C ILE A 90 14.77 -2.99 18.79
N THR A 91 14.17 -1.80 18.84
CA THR A 91 14.84 -0.57 19.26
C THR A 91 15.21 -0.63 20.74
N MET A 92 14.32 -1.10 21.61
CA MET A 92 14.62 -1.31 23.04
C MET A 92 15.73 -2.34 23.24
N TYR A 93 15.74 -3.43 22.47
CA TYR A 93 16.85 -4.38 22.43
C TYR A 93 18.16 -3.74 21.97
N THR A 94 18.10 -2.79 21.04
CA THR A 94 19.26 -2.02 20.62
C THR A 94 19.75 -1.12 21.76
N MET A 95 18.86 -0.34 22.36
CA MET A 95 19.20 0.57 23.46
C MET A 95 19.75 -0.14 24.70
N SER A 96 19.41 -1.40 24.95
CA SER A 96 19.97 -2.19 26.06
C SER A 96 21.45 -2.55 25.87
N GLY A 97 22.01 -2.37 24.67
CA GLY A 97 23.40 -2.70 24.35
C GLY A 97 23.67 -4.18 24.07
N ALA A 98 22.65 -5.05 24.11
CA ALA A 98 22.79 -6.49 23.88
C ALA A 98 23.16 -6.87 22.42
N HIS A 99 23.08 -5.91 21.50
CA HIS A 99 23.27 -6.07 20.05
C HIS A 99 24.67 -5.66 19.55
N LYS A 100 25.61 -5.33 20.46
CA LYS A 100 26.97 -4.87 20.12
C LYS A 100 27.76 -5.98 19.42
N THR A 101 27.59 -6.09 18.11
CA THR A 101 28.28 -7.02 17.24
C THR A 101 29.30 -6.29 16.35
N LYS A 102 30.18 -7.05 15.68
CA LYS A 102 31.10 -6.49 14.67
C LYS A 102 30.34 -5.75 13.55
N ALA A 103 29.17 -6.27 13.13
CA ALA A 103 28.34 -5.62 12.12
C ALA A 103 27.80 -4.28 12.60
N HIS A 104 27.32 -4.22 13.85
CA HIS A 104 26.83 -2.98 14.42
C HIS A 104 27.95 -1.94 14.56
N MET A 105 29.15 -2.34 14.98
CA MET A 105 30.30 -1.43 15.04
C MET A 105 30.69 -0.86 13.67
N GLN A 106 30.69 -1.68 12.61
CA GLN A 106 30.92 -1.20 11.25
C GLN A 106 29.86 -0.17 10.84
N PHE A 107 28.58 -0.49 11.09
CA PHE A 107 27.48 0.41 10.78
C PHE A 107 27.54 1.74 11.56
N VAL A 108 27.87 1.72 12.85
CA VAL A 108 27.98 2.94 13.67
C VAL A 108 29.13 3.83 13.19
N ASN A 109 30.25 3.23 12.80
CA ASN A 109 31.43 3.96 12.35
C ASN A 109 31.33 4.46 10.90
N ASP A 110 30.34 4.00 10.13
CA ASP A 110 30.12 4.42 8.76
C ASP A 110 29.34 5.75 8.70
N THR A 111 30.08 6.84 8.50
CA THR A 111 29.54 8.20 8.43
C THR A 111 28.75 8.45 7.14
N ASP A 112 29.14 7.80 6.05
CA ASP A 112 28.60 8.06 4.72
C ASP A 112 27.16 7.53 4.59
N SER A 113 26.90 6.30 5.06
CA SER A 113 25.54 5.77 5.19
C SER A 113 24.66 6.66 6.05
N THR A 114 25.21 7.26 7.11
CA THR A 114 24.45 8.18 7.98
C THR A 114 23.98 9.42 7.22
N ILE A 115 24.85 9.99 6.37
CA ILE A 115 24.50 11.14 5.52
C ILE A 115 23.43 10.72 4.50
N ILE A 116 23.61 9.57 3.87
CA ILE A 116 22.66 9.00 2.90
C ILE A 116 21.27 8.80 3.54
N HIS A 117 21.20 8.23 4.74
CA HIS A 117 19.94 8.02 5.47
C HIS A 117 19.26 9.34 5.86
N LYS A 118 20.03 10.39 6.20
CA LYS A 118 19.49 11.73 6.45
C LYS A 118 18.87 12.34 5.19
N ILE A 119 19.55 12.24 4.04
CA ILE A 119 19.02 12.70 2.75
C ILE A 119 17.73 11.95 2.41
N CYS A 120 17.70 10.63 2.65
CA CYS A 120 16.51 9.81 2.48
C CYS A 120 15.33 10.31 3.34
N CYS A 121 15.58 10.63 4.61
CA CYS A 121 14.55 11.20 5.50
C CYS A 121 13.99 12.52 4.98
N MET A 122 14.83 13.39 4.41
CA MET A 122 14.36 14.64 3.80
C MET A 122 13.45 14.36 2.60
N GLY A 123 13.83 13.42 1.73
CA GLY A 123 13.02 13.00 0.58
C GLY A 123 11.65 12.45 1.01
N TYR A 124 11.62 11.58 2.02
CA TYR A 124 10.36 11.06 2.57
C TYR A 124 9.51 12.12 3.24
N SER A 125 10.12 13.08 3.94
CA SER A 125 9.39 14.21 4.54
C SER A 125 8.63 15.01 3.48
N LEU A 126 9.30 15.34 2.38
CA LEU A 126 8.67 16.04 1.25
C LEU A 126 7.54 15.20 0.62
N GLY A 127 7.78 13.91 0.41
CA GLY A 127 6.76 12.99 -0.13
C GLY A 127 5.53 12.87 0.79
N MET A 128 5.73 12.80 2.11
CA MET A 128 4.66 12.78 3.10
C MET A 128 3.85 14.08 3.07
N ILE A 129 4.52 15.24 3.07
CA ILE A 129 3.86 16.55 2.97
C ILE A 129 3.01 16.63 1.70
N PHE A 130 3.55 16.19 0.56
CA PHE A 130 2.81 16.15 -0.70
C PHE A 130 1.55 15.25 -0.61
N SER A 131 1.67 14.07 0.00
CA SER A 131 0.53 13.15 0.17
C SER A 131 -0.52 13.72 1.12
N PHE A 132 -0.09 14.40 2.19
CA PHE A 132 -0.98 15.05 3.14
C PHE A 132 -1.76 16.21 2.51
N PHE A 133 -1.09 17.08 1.74
CA PHE A 133 -1.78 18.15 1.01
C PHE A 133 -2.72 17.60 -0.07
N SER A 134 -2.36 16.52 -0.76
CA SER A 134 -3.26 15.82 -1.69
C SER A 134 -4.49 15.26 -0.98
N TYR A 135 -4.34 14.75 0.26
CA TYR A 135 -5.47 14.27 1.07
C TYR A 135 -6.43 15.40 1.45
N ILE A 136 -5.91 16.52 1.96
CA ILE A 136 -6.74 17.67 2.38
C ILE A 136 -7.40 18.35 1.17
N GLY A 137 -6.65 18.51 0.08
CA GLY A 137 -7.11 19.25 -1.10
C GLY A 137 -8.02 18.47 -2.04
N SER A 138 -8.17 17.15 -1.86
CA SER A 138 -9.02 16.32 -2.71
C SER A 138 -10.46 16.32 -2.20
N SER A 139 -11.43 16.41 -3.11
CA SER A 139 -12.84 16.14 -2.86
C SER A 139 -13.20 14.66 -3.12
N ASN A 140 -12.42 13.99 -3.99
CA ASN A 140 -12.63 12.60 -4.40
C ASN A 140 -12.24 11.61 -3.27
N PRO A 141 -13.19 10.77 -2.78
CA PRO A 141 -12.91 9.77 -1.75
C PRO A 141 -11.82 8.76 -2.11
N GLU A 142 -11.71 8.36 -3.39
CA GLU A 142 -10.68 7.45 -3.88
C GLU A 142 -9.28 8.06 -3.75
N ARG A 143 -9.13 9.32 -4.18
CA ARG A 143 -7.87 10.05 -4.08
C ARG A 143 -7.52 10.35 -2.63
N LYS A 144 -8.49 10.64 -1.76
CA LYS A 144 -8.27 10.76 -0.31
C LYS A 144 -7.71 9.47 0.27
N SER A 145 -8.38 8.34 0.04
CA SER A 145 -7.92 7.03 0.51
C SER A 145 -6.51 6.70 0.00
N LEU A 146 -6.26 6.94 -1.28
CA LEU A 146 -4.95 6.69 -1.88
C LEU A 146 -3.87 7.58 -1.26
N SER A 147 -4.17 8.87 -1.08
CA SER A 147 -3.25 9.85 -0.48
C SER A 147 -2.89 9.51 0.97
N ILE A 148 -3.88 9.12 1.79
CA ILE A 148 -3.61 8.73 3.19
C ILE A 148 -2.88 7.38 3.29
N SER A 149 -3.17 6.43 2.39
CA SER A 149 -2.45 5.16 2.31
C SER A 149 -0.98 5.38 1.95
N LEU A 150 -0.72 6.19 0.94
CA LEU A 150 0.62 6.58 0.51
C LEU A 150 1.35 7.41 1.58
N PHE A 151 0.65 8.23 2.36
CA PHE A 151 1.21 8.91 3.52
C PHE A 151 1.69 7.90 4.57
N GLY A 152 0.85 6.93 4.95
CA GLY A 152 1.18 5.92 5.95
C GLY A 152 2.36 5.02 5.55
N ILE A 153 2.43 4.60 4.29
CA ILE A 153 3.58 3.83 3.76
C ILE A 153 4.88 4.65 3.88
N LYS A 154 4.84 5.94 3.53
CA LYS A 154 6.00 6.83 3.65
C LYS A 154 6.35 7.16 5.10
N PHE A 155 5.38 7.15 6.01
CA PHE A 155 5.64 7.27 7.44
C PHE A 155 6.48 6.11 7.97
N ILE A 156 6.12 4.86 7.63
CA ILE A 156 6.92 3.67 7.99
C ILE A 156 8.36 3.80 7.47
N ALA A 157 8.51 4.18 6.19
CA ALA A 157 9.83 4.35 5.58
C ALA A 157 10.63 5.49 6.24
N PHE A 158 10.05 6.68 6.37
CA PHE A 158 10.64 7.81 7.06
C PHE A 158 11.15 7.43 8.45
N SER A 159 10.30 6.83 9.26
CA SER A 159 10.67 6.43 10.62
C SER A 159 11.73 5.32 10.64
N SER A 160 11.73 4.41 9.67
CA SER A 160 12.77 3.39 9.53
C SER A 160 14.14 4.00 9.21
N TYR A 161 14.21 4.99 8.31
CA TYR A 161 15.44 5.74 8.06
C TYR A 161 15.83 6.65 9.24
N VAL A 162 14.87 7.14 10.03
CA VAL A 162 15.16 7.83 11.30
C VAL A 162 15.90 6.92 12.27
N LEU A 163 15.46 5.67 12.40
CA LEU A 163 16.15 4.68 13.22
C LEU A 163 17.53 4.34 12.65
N GLN A 164 17.67 4.24 11.32
CA GLN A 164 18.96 3.95 10.68
C GLN A 164 19.97 5.08 10.88
N TYR A 165 19.63 6.35 10.62
CA TYR A 165 20.62 7.42 10.79
C TYR A 165 20.98 7.67 12.26
N ASN A 166 20.06 7.40 13.20
CA ASN A 166 20.36 7.45 14.65
C ASN A 166 21.04 6.17 15.18
N LYS A 167 21.30 5.19 14.30
CA LYS A 167 21.90 3.90 14.64
C LYS A 167 21.10 3.09 15.68
N LEU A 168 19.79 3.29 15.72
CA LEU A 168 18.84 2.66 16.65
C LEU A 168 18.24 1.35 16.08
N THR A 169 19.01 0.64 15.27
CA THR A 169 18.61 -0.63 14.67
C THR A 169 19.77 -1.62 14.68
N PRO A 170 19.52 -2.92 14.93
CA PRO A 170 20.58 -3.90 14.91
C PRO A 170 21.02 -4.17 13.46
N ALA A 171 22.33 -4.22 13.27
CA ALA A 171 22.95 -4.70 12.05
C ALA A 171 23.39 -6.15 12.23
N VAL A 172 23.11 -6.99 11.23
CA VAL A 172 23.58 -8.38 11.16
C VAL A 172 24.72 -8.47 10.14
N MET A 173 25.63 -9.41 10.34
CA MET A 173 26.75 -9.59 9.42
C MET A 173 26.37 -10.61 8.35
N MET A 174 26.33 -10.18 7.09
CA MET A 174 26.21 -11.12 5.97
C MET A 174 27.42 -12.07 5.96
N PRO A 175 27.31 -13.29 5.41
CA PRO A 175 28.42 -14.26 5.40
C PRO A 175 29.72 -13.73 4.78
N THR A 176 29.60 -12.80 3.84
CA THR A 176 30.73 -12.15 3.19
C THR A 176 31.38 -11.07 4.06
N GLY A 177 30.75 -10.64 5.15
CA GLY A 177 31.29 -9.67 6.10
C GLY A 177 30.86 -8.22 5.86
N VAL A 178 29.76 -8.02 5.15
CA VAL A 178 29.12 -6.70 4.97
C VAL A 178 27.90 -6.58 5.89
N PRO A 179 27.67 -5.42 6.54
CA PRO A 179 26.50 -5.24 7.41
C PRO A 179 25.18 -5.26 6.62
N TRP A 180 24.14 -5.80 7.24
CA TRP A 180 22.75 -5.71 6.78
C TRP A 180 21.88 -5.11 7.88
N LEU A 181 21.05 -4.11 7.54
CA LEU A 181 20.24 -3.39 8.51
C LEU A 181 18.88 -4.06 8.69
N THR A 182 18.58 -4.51 9.91
CA THR A 182 17.32 -5.23 10.18
C THR A 182 16.09 -4.33 9.99
N SER A 183 16.19 -3.03 10.31
CA SER A 183 15.09 -2.09 10.08
C SER A 183 14.65 -2.01 8.62
N ARG A 184 15.54 -2.23 7.65
CA ARG A 184 15.19 -2.28 6.23
C ARG A 184 14.25 -3.43 5.92
N SER A 185 14.62 -4.64 6.35
CA SER A 185 13.77 -5.82 6.17
C SER A 185 12.43 -5.63 6.89
N MET A 186 12.44 -5.06 8.10
CA MET A 186 11.21 -4.72 8.81
C MET A 186 10.35 -3.71 8.04
N GLU A 187 10.93 -2.64 7.55
CA GLU A 187 10.23 -1.66 6.72
C GLU A 187 9.58 -2.33 5.51
N TRP A 188 10.35 -3.13 4.77
CA TRP A 188 9.87 -3.77 3.54
C TRP A 188 8.76 -4.77 3.82
N MET A 189 8.85 -5.60 4.88
CA MET A 189 7.78 -6.54 5.25
C MET A 189 6.41 -5.87 5.46
N PHE A 190 6.38 -4.60 5.85
CA PHE A 190 5.11 -3.87 6.06
C PHE A 190 4.77 -2.93 4.92
N CYS A 191 5.76 -2.29 4.28
CA CYS A 191 5.55 -1.36 3.18
C CYS A 191 5.22 -2.06 1.86
N THR A 192 5.89 -3.17 1.53
CA THR A 192 5.72 -3.84 0.23
C THR A 192 4.31 -4.42 0.06
N PRO A 193 3.71 -5.10 1.06
CA PRO A 193 2.30 -5.55 0.95
C PRO A 193 1.32 -4.37 0.83
N CYS A 194 1.58 -3.27 1.55
CA CYS A 194 0.76 -2.06 1.45
C CYS A 194 0.83 -1.44 0.04
N LEU A 195 2.02 -1.38 -0.56
CA LEU A 195 2.21 -0.91 -1.93
C LEU A 195 1.49 -1.80 -2.93
N MET A 196 1.50 -3.12 -2.76
CA MET A 196 0.75 -4.04 -3.63
C MET A 196 -0.75 -3.76 -3.60
N TRP A 197 -1.32 -3.48 -2.42
CA TRP A 197 -2.72 -3.03 -2.32
C TRP A 197 -2.97 -1.70 -3.04
N VAL A 198 -2.04 -0.76 -2.93
CA VAL A 198 -2.10 0.51 -3.67
C VAL A 198 -2.03 0.26 -5.18
N TYR A 199 -1.13 -0.60 -5.67
CA TYR A 199 -1.02 -0.94 -7.09
C TYR A 199 -2.31 -1.56 -7.62
N ARG A 200 -2.92 -2.48 -6.86
CA ARG A 200 -4.24 -3.05 -7.16
C ARG A 200 -5.34 -1.99 -7.24
N GLN A 201 -5.35 -1.02 -6.32
CA GLN A 201 -6.32 0.07 -6.34
C GLN A 201 -6.13 0.96 -7.57
N VAL A 202 -4.89 1.37 -7.84
CA VAL A 202 -4.49 2.23 -8.97
C VAL A 202 -4.81 1.59 -10.32
N THR A 203 -4.55 0.29 -10.47
CA THR A 203 -4.78 -0.46 -11.71
C THR A 203 -6.21 -0.99 -11.83
N CYS A 204 -7.00 -0.91 -10.76
CA CYS A 204 -8.32 -1.54 -10.64
C CYS A 204 -8.32 -3.05 -10.97
N ALA A 205 -7.18 -3.73 -10.81
CA ALA A 205 -7.01 -5.16 -11.06
C ALA A 205 -7.36 -5.95 -9.78
N TYR A 206 -8.66 -6.20 -9.58
CA TYR A 206 -9.19 -6.65 -8.29
C TYR A 206 -9.01 -8.15 -7.98
N ASP A 207 -7.94 -8.78 -8.46
CA ASP A 207 -7.66 -10.19 -8.23
C ASP A 207 -7.42 -10.51 -6.75
N PRO A 208 -7.55 -11.79 -6.34
CA PRO A 208 -7.21 -12.22 -5.00
C PRO A 208 -5.71 -12.01 -4.71
N MET A 209 -5.39 -11.17 -3.73
CA MET A 209 -4.00 -10.78 -3.42
C MET A 209 -3.30 -11.68 -2.38
N HIS A 210 -4.03 -12.54 -1.68
CA HIS A 210 -3.51 -13.27 -0.52
C HIS A 210 -2.21 -14.05 -0.81
N ASN A 211 -2.15 -14.76 -1.94
CA ASN A 211 -0.96 -15.51 -2.34
C ASN A 211 0.24 -14.59 -2.61
N SER A 212 0.04 -13.52 -3.37
CA SER A 212 1.14 -12.61 -3.70
C SER A 212 1.63 -11.82 -2.50
N LEU A 213 0.75 -11.42 -1.58
CA LEU A 213 1.14 -10.78 -0.33
C LEU A 213 1.93 -11.74 0.58
N PHE A 214 1.51 -13.01 0.65
CA PHE A 214 2.26 -14.02 1.39
C PHE A 214 3.65 -14.23 0.79
N LEU A 215 3.73 -14.36 -0.54
CA LEU A 215 5.01 -14.54 -1.24
C LEU A 215 5.92 -13.31 -1.11
N ASP A 216 5.36 -12.10 -1.09
CA ASP A 216 6.10 -10.85 -0.86
C ASP A 216 6.70 -10.80 0.55
N VAL A 217 5.91 -11.15 1.58
CA VAL A 217 6.45 -11.27 2.96
C VAL A 217 7.49 -12.40 3.05
N ALA A 218 7.22 -13.56 2.44
CA ALA A 218 8.14 -14.68 2.42
C ALA A 218 9.46 -14.34 1.72
N MET A 219 9.42 -13.56 0.64
CA MET A 219 10.60 -13.02 -0.05
C MET A 219 11.45 -12.20 0.91
N VAL A 220 10.87 -11.22 1.60
CA VAL A 220 11.63 -10.35 2.51
C VAL A 220 12.18 -11.14 3.70
N VAL A 221 11.40 -12.06 4.26
CA VAL A 221 11.84 -12.93 5.36
C VAL A 221 12.99 -13.83 4.93
N THR A 222 12.88 -14.49 3.78
CA THR A 222 13.95 -15.38 3.28
C THR A 222 15.19 -14.59 2.88
N GLY A 223 15.08 -13.39 2.29
CA GLY A 223 16.23 -12.51 2.06
C GLY A 223 16.91 -12.03 3.35
N TRP A 224 16.13 -11.73 4.40
CA TRP A 224 16.69 -11.42 5.72
C TRP A 224 17.39 -12.63 6.35
N LEU A 225 16.79 -13.82 6.27
CA LEU A 225 17.43 -15.06 6.73
C LEU A 225 18.72 -15.35 5.95
N GLY A 226 18.75 -15.10 4.65
CA GLY A 226 19.94 -15.19 3.82
C GLY A 226 21.07 -14.27 4.31
N ALA A 227 20.74 -13.05 4.73
CA ALA A 227 21.70 -12.13 5.33
C ALA A 227 22.21 -12.56 6.73
N VAL A 228 21.54 -13.47 7.43
CA VAL A 228 21.88 -13.89 8.81
C VAL A 228 22.55 -15.26 8.86
N MET A 229 22.10 -16.21 8.02
CA MET A 229 22.54 -17.59 8.06
C MET A 229 23.94 -17.76 7.46
N LYS A 230 24.67 -18.81 7.87
CA LYS A 230 25.96 -19.17 7.26
C LYS A 230 25.77 -20.06 6.03
N GLU A 231 26.81 -20.17 5.20
CA GLU A 231 26.81 -21.16 4.10
C GLU A 231 26.68 -22.60 4.63
N PRO A 232 25.96 -23.49 3.92
CA PRO A 232 25.29 -23.27 2.63
C PRO A 232 23.86 -22.67 2.74
N PHE A 233 23.35 -22.48 3.96
CA PHE A 233 21.97 -22.07 4.20
C PHE A 233 21.68 -20.64 3.74
N CYS A 234 22.66 -19.74 3.81
CA CYS A 234 22.58 -18.40 3.21
C CYS A 234 22.17 -18.48 1.73
N THR A 235 22.95 -19.22 0.92
CA THR A 235 22.67 -19.39 -0.50
C THR A 235 21.30 -19.99 -0.76
N TRP A 236 20.85 -20.95 0.07
CA TRP A 236 19.50 -21.53 -0.05
C TRP A 236 18.40 -20.48 0.20
N MET A 237 18.56 -19.66 1.23
CA MET A 237 17.58 -18.62 1.58
C MET A 237 17.54 -17.50 0.53
N ASP A 238 18.70 -17.08 0.02
CA ASP A 238 18.79 -16.08 -1.05
C ASP A 238 18.15 -16.58 -2.35
N THR A 239 18.45 -17.82 -2.72
CA THR A 239 17.87 -18.48 -3.88
C THR A 239 16.35 -18.61 -3.73
N THR A 240 15.89 -19.00 -2.54
CA THR A 240 14.45 -19.09 -2.25
C THR A 240 13.77 -17.73 -2.38
N SER A 241 14.38 -16.67 -1.82
CA SER A 241 13.90 -15.29 -1.93
C SER A 241 13.72 -14.87 -3.39
N CYS A 242 14.73 -15.14 -4.24
CA CYS A 242 14.63 -14.87 -5.68
C CYS A 242 13.53 -15.70 -6.35
N PHE A 243 13.38 -16.98 -6.02
CA PHE A 243 12.32 -17.81 -6.61
C PHE A 243 10.93 -17.33 -6.25
N VAL A 244 10.70 -16.90 -5.00
CA VAL A 244 9.39 -16.37 -4.58
C VAL A 244 9.14 -14.94 -5.07
N TYR A 245 10.18 -14.18 -5.39
CA TYR A 245 10.08 -12.85 -6.00
C TYR A 245 9.48 -12.90 -7.42
N LEU A 246 9.85 -13.89 -8.24
CA LEU A 246 9.41 -14.00 -9.62
C LEU A 246 7.87 -13.97 -9.80
N PRO A 247 7.06 -14.80 -9.10
CA PRO A 247 5.61 -14.72 -9.21
C PRO A 247 5.02 -13.43 -8.64
N VAL A 248 5.68 -12.79 -7.68
CA VAL A 248 5.25 -11.49 -7.14
C VAL A 248 5.39 -10.42 -8.22
N ILE A 249 6.58 -10.29 -8.82
CA ILE A 249 6.81 -9.26 -9.84
C ILE A 249 6.00 -9.52 -11.12
N ASP A 250 5.82 -10.78 -11.51
CA ASP A 250 4.96 -11.15 -12.65
C ASP A 250 3.51 -10.69 -12.43
N HIS A 251 2.93 -11.00 -11.28
CA HIS A 251 1.58 -10.55 -10.95
C HIS A 251 1.47 -9.02 -10.90
N LEU A 252 2.46 -8.32 -10.33
CA LEU A 252 2.49 -6.85 -10.35
C LEU A 252 2.50 -6.30 -11.78
N MET A 253 3.33 -6.86 -12.66
CA MET A 253 3.43 -6.41 -14.05
C MET A 253 2.16 -6.71 -14.84
N ASP A 254 1.54 -7.86 -14.62
CA ASP A 254 0.26 -8.22 -15.22
C ASP A 254 -0.87 -7.25 -14.83
N MET A 255 -0.96 -6.83 -13.55
CA MET A 255 -1.94 -5.83 -13.11
C MET A 255 -1.80 -4.51 -13.88
N PHE A 256 -0.56 -4.01 -14.01
CA PHE A 256 -0.30 -2.80 -14.79
C PHE A 256 -0.60 -3.01 -16.28
N GLN A 257 -0.19 -4.15 -16.84
CA GLN A 257 -0.38 -4.45 -18.25
C GLN A 257 -1.88 -4.51 -18.62
N ARG A 258 -2.69 -5.18 -17.81
CA ARG A 258 -4.15 -5.22 -18.00
C ARG A 258 -4.78 -3.83 -17.91
N ALA A 259 -4.34 -2.98 -16.99
CA ALA A 259 -4.81 -1.59 -16.90
C ALA A 259 -4.41 -0.76 -18.15
N ILE A 260 -3.19 -0.91 -18.64
CA ILE A 260 -2.68 -0.23 -19.86
C ILE A 260 -3.46 -0.69 -21.10
N GLU A 261 -3.80 -1.97 -21.17
CA GLU A 261 -4.60 -2.58 -22.24
C GLU A 261 -6.10 -2.28 -22.13
N ARG A 262 -6.53 -1.55 -21.10
CA ARG A 262 -7.95 -1.24 -20.82
C ARG A 262 -8.81 -2.48 -20.58
N LYS A 263 -8.20 -3.53 -20.01
CA LYS A 263 -8.90 -4.73 -19.51
C LYS A 263 -9.45 -4.56 -18.09
N THR A 264 -9.18 -3.43 -17.44
CA THR A 264 -9.70 -3.05 -16.11
C THR A 264 -10.46 -1.74 -16.18
N GLU A 265 -11.19 -1.39 -15.10
CA GLU A 265 -11.95 -0.13 -14.98
C GLU A 265 -11.06 1.11 -14.69
N CYS A 266 -9.74 0.98 -14.78
CA CYS A 266 -8.79 2.05 -14.46
C CYS A 266 -8.96 3.27 -15.38
N LYS A 267 -9.17 4.43 -14.76
CA LYS A 267 -9.39 5.71 -15.45
C LYS A 267 -8.11 6.49 -15.76
N MET A 268 -6.96 6.09 -15.20
CA MET A 268 -5.69 6.77 -15.46
C MET A 268 -5.30 6.68 -16.94
N ASP A 269 -4.54 7.67 -17.41
CA ASP A 269 -4.03 7.64 -18.77
C ASP A 269 -2.93 6.56 -18.94
N LYS A 270 -2.78 6.05 -20.16
CA LYS A 270 -1.83 4.96 -20.46
C LYS A 270 -0.37 5.36 -20.23
N ARG A 271 -0.02 6.63 -20.40
CA ARG A 271 1.35 7.12 -20.24
C ARG A 271 1.75 7.09 -18.77
N SER A 272 0.90 7.62 -17.90
CA SER A 272 1.09 7.59 -16.45
C SER A 272 1.15 6.17 -15.91
N LEU A 273 0.30 5.27 -16.40
CA LEU A 273 0.37 3.84 -16.04
C LEU A 273 1.69 3.18 -16.47
N LYS A 274 2.20 3.47 -17.68
CA LYS A 274 3.51 2.96 -18.13
C LYS A 274 4.67 3.50 -17.30
N ILE A 275 4.65 4.79 -16.96
CA ILE A 275 5.67 5.39 -16.10
C ILE A 275 5.64 4.76 -14.71
N ALA A 276 4.44 4.57 -14.14
CA ALA A 276 4.27 3.90 -12.86
C ALA A 276 4.75 2.44 -12.90
N GLN A 277 4.38 1.67 -13.92
CA GLN A 277 4.84 0.29 -14.15
C GLN A 277 6.36 0.22 -14.20
N ASN A 278 7.00 1.08 -15.01
CA ASN A 278 8.45 1.13 -15.14
C ASN A 278 9.14 1.51 -13.84
N ALA A 279 8.59 2.46 -13.08
CA ALA A 279 9.13 2.86 -11.78
C ALA A 279 9.08 1.69 -10.77
N VAL A 280 7.95 0.98 -10.70
CA VAL A 280 7.79 -0.21 -9.85
C VAL A 280 8.76 -1.30 -10.28
N TRP A 281 8.79 -1.65 -11.56
CA TRP A 281 9.66 -2.68 -12.11
C TRP A 281 11.14 -2.40 -11.83
N ALA A 282 11.61 -1.18 -12.16
CA ALA A 282 13.00 -0.80 -11.99
C ALA A 282 13.41 -0.77 -10.52
N ALA A 283 12.56 -0.24 -9.63
CA ALA A 283 12.88 -0.19 -8.21
C ALA A 283 12.91 -1.59 -7.57
N TRP A 284 11.92 -2.44 -7.86
CA TRP A 284 11.82 -3.77 -7.28
C TRP A 284 12.96 -4.69 -7.74
N TRP A 285 13.32 -4.65 -9.03
CA TRP A 285 14.52 -5.37 -9.52
C TRP A 285 15.81 -4.77 -8.97
N GLY A 286 15.86 -3.44 -8.83
CA GLY A 286 16.97 -2.73 -8.24
C GLY A 286 17.34 -3.26 -6.86
N PHE A 287 16.36 -3.44 -5.95
CA PHE A 287 16.61 -4.01 -4.62
C PHE A 287 17.32 -5.36 -4.67
N THR A 288 16.87 -6.25 -5.56
CA THR A 288 17.47 -7.59 -5.73
C THR A 288 18.88 -7.51 -6.27
N LEU A 289 19.12 -6.69 -7.30
CA LEU A 289 20.45 -6.52 -7.89
C LEU A 289 21.45 -5.93 -6.86
N ILE A 290 21.04 -4.88 -6.15
CA ILE A 290 21.87 -4.22 -5.13
C ILE A 290 22.23 -5.20 -4.02
N TYR A 291 21.30 -6.08 -3.62
CA TYR A 291 21.57 -7.12 -2.62
C TYR A 291 22.78 -7.97 -2.99
N TYR A 292 22.81 -8.52 -4.21
CA TYR A 292 23.93 -9.36 -4.64
C TYR A 292 25.20 -8.55 -4.88
N LEU A 293 25.09 -7.33 -5.44
CA LEU A 293 26.26 -6.45 -5.60
C LEU A 293 26.94 -6.16 -4.26
N GLN A 294 26.15 -5.90 -3.22
CA GLN A 294 26.66 -5.61 -1.89
C GLN A 294 27.11 -6.89 -1.16
N LYS A 295 26.34 -7.97 -1.25
CA LYS A 295 26.69 -9.29 -0.68
C LYS A 295 28.05 -9.74 -1.20
N ASP A 296 28.24 -9.73 -2.52
CA ASP A 296 29.48 -10.21 -3.14
C ASP A 296 30.61 -9.18 -3.17
N LYS A 297 30.41 -8.03 -2.49
CA LYS A 297 31.38 -6.92 -2.36
C LYS A 297 31.82 -6.30 -3.69
N PHE A 298 30.96 -6.33 -4.70
CA PHE A 298 31.14 -5.49 -5.90
C PHE A 298 30.95 -4.01 -5.56
N VAL A 299 30.12 -3.71 -4.55
CA VAL A 299 29.99 -2.38 -3.96
C VAL A 299 30.21 -2.46 -2.45
N ASP A 300 30.72 -1.38 -1.87
CA ASP A 300 30.86 -1.25 -0.43
C ASP A 300 29.51 -0.99 0.26
N PHE A 301 29.54 -0.92 1.59
CA PHE A 301 28.32 -0.72 2.37
C PHE A 301 27.64 0.61 2.03
N ALA A 302 28.37 1.73 2.10
CA ALA A 302 27.81 3.06 1.83
C ALA A 302 27.24 3.21 0.41
N THR A 303 27.93 2.68 -0.61
CA THR A 303 27.41 2.68 -1.99
C THR A 303 26.15 1.83 -2.12
N GLY A 304 26.12 0.64 -1.50
CA GLY A 304 24.92 -0.18 -1.44
C GLY A 304 23.73 0.56 -0.79
N GLU A 305 23.98 1.24 0.33
CA GLU A 305 22.98 2.07 1.01
C GLU A 305 22.45 3.20 0.12
N ALA A 306 23.32 3.88 -0.63
CA ALA A 306 22.92 4.94 -1.57
C ALA A 306 21.99 4.39 -2.66
N LEU A 307 22.36 3.24 -3.26
CA LEU A 307 21.55 2.59 -4.28
C LEU A 307 20.19 2.15 -3.73
N TYR A 308 20.16 1.62 -2.50
CA TYR A 308 18.91 1.25 -1.84
C TYR A 308 18.00 2.46 -1.63
N VAL A 309 18.54 3.57 -1.13
CA VAL A 309 17.78 4.83 -1.00
C VAL A 309 17.21 5.29 -2.33
N CYS A 310 17.97 5.19 -3.43
CA CYS A 310 17.48 5.55 -4.76
C CYS A 310 16.29 4.67 -5.19
N CYS A 311 16.39 3.35 -5.07
CA CYS A 311 15.28 2.45 -5.40
C CYS A 311 14.04 2.74 -4.54
N ASP A 312 14.25 3.04 -3.26
CA ASP A 312 13.18 3.28 -2.33
C ASP A 312 12.45 4.61 -2.58
N MET A 313 13.21 5.65 -2.93
CA MET A 313 12.67 6.92 -3.42
C MET A 313 11.86 6.74 -4.71
N ILE A 314 12.34 5.91 -5.64
CA ILE A 314 11.60 5.63 -6.89
C ILE A 314 10.29 4.88 -6.57
N ALA A 315 10.36 3.82 -5.77
CA ALA A 315 9.22 2.96 -5.44
C ALA A 315 8.10 3.68 -4.67
N LYS A 316 8.47 4.63 -3.79
CA LYS A 316 7.51 5.28 -2.89
C LYS A 316 7.24 6.73 -3.25
N VAL A 317 8.27 7.56 -3.46
CA VAL A 317 8.12 9.00 -3.66
C VAL A 317 7.80 9.32 -5.12
N VAL A 318 8.62 8.85 -6.08
CA VAL A 318 8.37 9.07 -7.52
C VAL A 318 7.05 8.44 -7.93
N PHE A 319 6.80 7.20 -7.51
CA PHE A 319 5.51 6.54 -7.73
C PHE A 319 4.33 7.37 -7.22
N THR A 320 4.41 7.92 -6.00
CA THR A 320 3.37 8.79 -5.44
C THR A 320 3.11 10.01 -6.34
N PHE A 321 4.18 10.67 -6.80
CA PHE A 321 4.05 11.83 -7.67
C PHE A 321 3.35 11.49 -8.98
N VAL A 322 3.75 10.39 -9.63
CA VAL A 322 3.13 9.92 -10.88
C VAL A 322 1.64 9.67 -10.68
N VAL A 323 1.30 8.89 -9.65
CA VAL A 323 -0.09 8.46 -9.46
C VAL A 323 -0.98 9.64 -9.02
N LEU A 324 -0.59 10.41 -8.00
CA LEU A 324 -1.45 11.49 -7.50
C LEU A 324 -1.60 12.65 -8.50
N THR A 325 -0.62 12.85 -9.38
CA THR A 325 -0.72 13.82 -10.48
C THR A 325 -1.63 13.31 -11.60
N ALA A 326 -1.57 12.01 -11.92
CA ALA A 326 -2.41 11.42 -12.95
C ALA A 326 -3.86 11.19 -12.50
N THR A 327 -4.13 11.16 -11.19
CA THR A 327 -5.49 11.13 -10.63
C THR A 327 -6.06 12.53 -10.35
N GLN A 328 -5.65 13.55 -11.11
CA GLN A 328 -6.21 14.91 -10.97
C GLN A 328 -7.74 14.88 -11.11
N GLU A 329 -8.41 15.64 -10.24
CA GLU A 329 -9.87 15.79 -10.30
C GLU A 329 -10.18 16.52 -11.61
N ALA A 330 -11.05 15.94 -12.43
CA ALA A 330 -11.61 16.67 -13.57
C ALA A 330 -12.28 17.92 -13.00
N ALA A 331 -11.78 19.09 -13.42
CA ALA A 331 -12.30 20.39 -13.01
C ALA A 331 -13.76 20.58 -13.46
#